data_AF-A4G9F7-F1
#
_entry.id   AF-A4G9F7-F1
#
_cell.length_a   1.000
_cell.length_b   1.000
_cell.length_c   1.000
_cell.angle_alpha   90.00
_cell.angle_beta   90.00
_cell.angle_gamma   90.00
#
_symmetry.space_group_name_H-M   'P 1'
#
loop_
_entity.id
_entity.type
_entity.pdbx_description
1 polymer ?
#
loop_
_entity_poly.entity_id
_entity_poly.type
_entity_poly.pdbx_seq_one_letter_code
_entity_poly.pdbx_strand_id
1 'polypeptide(L)'
;MEDLETIDAPSTSKDLFAALIRCHAEQNGSAAAFERQERIKLARKLLDLREARSIISARLQLTYGIGRSQAYEDISKALQIVREPYLKLDEQEVK
;
A
#
# COMPACT_ATOMS: atom_id res chain seq x y z
N MET A 1 8.09 -14.10 5.55
CA MET A 1 7.09 -14.31 6.61
C MET A 1 7.56 -15.55 7.32
N GLU A 2 8.17 -15.41 8.50
CA GLU A 2 8.52 -16.59 9.31
C GLU A 2 7.20 -17.21 9.80
N ASP A 3 7.00 -18.49 9.49
CA ASP A 3 5.83 -19.24 9.94
C ASP A 3 5.81 -19.30 11.47
N LEU A 4 4.65 -19.02 12.08
CA LEU A 4 4.43 -19.07 13.53
C LEU A 4 4.77 -20.43 14.19
N GLU A 5 5.01 -21.47 13.38
CA GLU A 5 5.47 -22.78 13.82
C GLU A 5 6.91 -22.76 14.36
N THR A 6 7.78 -21.85 13.91
CA THR A 6 9.20 -21.81 14.32
C THR A 6 9.45 -21.11 15.65
N ILE A 7 8.46 -20.41 16.20
CA ILE A 7 8.58 -19.72 17.49
C ILE A 7 8.41 -20.76 18.61
N ASP A 8 9.43 -20.97 19.43
CA ASP A 8 9.35 -21.82 20.63
C ASP A 8 8.54 -21.10 21.72
N ALA A 9 7.22 -21.16 21.59
CA ALA A 9 6.26 -20.57 22.52
C ALA A 9 5.15 -21.57 22.84
N PRO A 10 4.60 -21.55 24.07
CA PRO A 10 3.46 -22.39 24.43
C PRO A 10 2.32 -22.24 23.43
N SER A 11 1.67 -23.36 23.06
CA SER A 11 0.58 -23.39 22.07
C SER A 11 -0.54 -22.40 22.40
N THR A 12 -0.88 -22.27 23.68
CA THR A 12 -1.86 -21.30 24.19
C THR A 12 -1.50 -19.84 23.89
N SER A 13 -0.22 -19.48 23.91
CA SER A 13 0.24 -18.13 23.57
C SER A 13 0.15 -17.84 22.07
N LYS A 14 0.41 -18.86 21.22
CA LYS A 14 0.24 -18.75 19.76
C LYS A 14 -1.24 -18.58 19.40
N ASP A 15 -2.13 -19.33 20.05
CA ASP A 15 -3.57 -19.24 19.82
C ASP A 15 -4.15 -17.88 20.24
N LEU A 16 -3.72 -17.35 21.39
CA LEU A 16 -4.08 -16.00 21.84
C LEU A 16 -3.58 -14.93 20.87
N PHE A 17 -2.34 -15.03 20.39
CA PHE A 17 -1.80 -14.11 19.41
C PHE A 17 -2.58 -14.17 18.08
N ALA A 18 -2.88 -15.36 17.59
CA ALA A 18 -3.69 -15.54 16.38
C ALA A 18 -5.13 -15.00 16.55
N ALA A 19 -5.71 -15.14 17.73
CA ALA A 19 -7.01 -14.54 18.06
C ALA A 19 -6.95 -13.00 18.09
N LEU A 20 -5.89 -12.42 18.66
CA LEU A 20 -5.68 -10.97 18.67
C LEU A 20 -5.46 -10.41 17.27
N ILE A 21 -4.68 -11.09 16.43
CA ILE A 21 -4.48 -10.69 15.02
C ILE A 21 -5.81 -10.75 14.26
N ARG A 22 -6.61 -11.81 14.43
CA ARG A 22 -7.94 -11.92 13.80
C ARG A 22 -8.87 -10.81 14.25
N CYS A 23 -8.97 -10.56 15.55
CA CYS A 23 -9.80 -9.50 16.11
C CYS A 23 -9.38 -8.11 15.61
N HIS A 24 -8.07 -7.85 15.56
CA HIS A 24 -7.54 -6.60 14.99
C HIS A 24 -7.81 -6.49 13.49
N ALA A 25 -7.70 -7.58 12.73
CA ALA A 25 -8.00 -7.61 11.30
C ALA A 25 -9.51 -7.42 11.02
N GLU A 26 -10.39 -7.95 11.85
CA GLU A 26 -11.84 -7.75 11.73
C GLU A 26 -12.25 -6.32 12.08
N GLN A 27 -11.64 -5.74 13.12
CA GLN A 27 -11.95 -4.38 13.56
C GLN A 27 -11.34 -3.30 12.67
N ASN A 28 -10.14 -3.52 12.13
CA ASN A 28 -9.38 -2.50 11.41
C ASN A 28 -9.06 -2.86 9.95
N GLY A 29 -9.34 -4.08 9.49
CA GLY A 29 -8.88 -4.57 8.18
C GLY A 29 -9.42 -3.77 6.99
N SER A 30 -10.69 -3.36 7.05
CA SER A 30 -11.31 -2.52 6.02
C SER A 30 -10.76 -1.09 6.04
N ALA A 31 -10.57 -0.50 7.23
CA ALA A 31 -10.02 0.84 7.39
C ALA A 31 -8.53 0.92 7.00
N ALA A 32 -7.72 -0.04 7.42
CA ALA A 32 -6.29 -0.10 7.13
C ALA A 32 -6.01 -0.39 5.64
N ALA A 33 -6.83 -1.25 5.01
CA ALA A 33 -6.76 -1.48 3.57
C ALA A 33 -7.15 -0.23 2.78
N PHE A 34 -8.21 0.48 3.20
CA PHE A 34 -8.63 1.73 2.59
C PHE A 34 -7.54 2.81 2.70
N GLU A 35 -6.98 3.01 3.90
CA GLU A 35 -5.93 3.99 4.13
C GLU A 35 -4.69 3.69 3.26
N ARG A 36 -4.28 2.42 3.16
CA ARG A 36 -3.20 1.99 2.27
C ARG A 36 -3.48 2.34 0.81
N GLN A 37 -4.71 2.17 0.32
CA GLN A 37 -5.06 2.56 -1.04
C GLN A 37 -4.96 4.08 -1.24
N GLU A 38 -5.42 4.88 -0.28
CA GLU A 38 -5.33 6.34 -0.34
C GLU A 38 -3.88 6.83 -0.34
N ARG A 39 -2.99 6.21 0.44
CA ARG A 39 -1.54 6.49 0.42
C ARG A 39 -0.93 6.22 -0.96
N ILE A 40 -1.25 5.08 -1.57
CA ILE A 40 -0.75 4.71 -2.90
C ILE A 40 -1.29 5.68 -3.96
N LYS A 41 -2.58 6.07 -3.90
CA LYS A 41 -3.16 7.07 -4.80
C LYS A 41 -2.49 8.43 -4.67
N LEU A 42 -2.23 8.89 -3.45
CA LEU A 42 -1.52 10.16 -3.22
C LEU A 42 -0.09 10.09 -3.77
N ALA A 43 0.64 9.02 -3.46
CA ALA A 43 1.98 8.79 -3.99
C ALA A 43 1.98 8.82 -5.52
N ARG A 44 0.96 8.21 -6.16
CA ARG A 44 0.84 8.24 -7.62
C ARG A 44 0.63 9.63 -8.17
N LYS A 45 -0.30 10.40 -7.59
CA LYS A 45 -0.54 11.80 -8.00
C LYS A 45 0.74 12.64 -7.93
N LEU A 46 1.54 12.46 -6.88
CA LEU A 46 2.80 13.19 -6.72
C LEU A 46 3.87 12.73 -7.74
N LEU A 47 3.93 11.44 -8.05
CA LEU A 47 4.78 10.91 -9.12
C LEU A 47 4.39 11.47 -10.50
N ASP A 48 3.10 11.58 -10.78
CA ASP A 48 2.60 12.17 -12.04
C ASP A 48 2.95 13.67 -12.13
N LEU A 49 3.06 14.37 -10.99
CA LEU A 49 3.58 15.74 -10.87
C LEU A 49 5.12 15.83 -10.94
N ARG A 50 5.81 14.70 -11.15
CA ARG A 50 7.29 14.59 -11.20
C ARG A 50 8.00 15.03 -9.93
N GLU A 51 7.34 14.90 -8.77
CA GLU A 51 7.96 15.17 -7.48
C GLU A 51 9.08 14.15 -7.17
N ALA A 52 10.13 14.60 -6.49
CA ALA A 52 11.23 13.73 -6.08
C ALA A 52 10.76 12.70 -5.04
N ARG A 53 11.20 11.44 -5.16
CA ARG A 53 10.79 10.35 -4.25
C ARG A 53 11.02 10.65 -2.77
N SER A 54 12.07 11.42 -2.44
CA SER A 54 12.34 11.89 -1.07
C SER A 54 11.25 12.81 -0.53
N ILE A 55 10.75 13.73 -1.37
CA ILE A 55 9.65 14.66 -1.04
C ILE A 55 8.34 13.89 -0.88
N ILE A 56 8.06 12.94 -1.77
CA ILE A 56 6.87 12.08 -1.67
C ILE A 56 6.89 11.28 -0.37
N SER A 57 8.04 10.70 -0.02
CA SER A 57 8.20 9.95 1.23
C SER A 57 7.96 10.84 2.45
N ALA A 58 8.54 12.04 2.49
CA ALA A 58 8.33 12.98 3.60
C ALA A 58 6.86 13.38 3.73
N ARG A 59 6.17 13.65 2.61
CA ARG A 59 4.73 13.97 2.61
C ARG A 59 3.88 12.81 3.13
N LEU A 60 4.13 11.57 2.69
CA LEU A 60 3.40 10.40 3.18
C LEU A 60 3.59 10.17 4.68
N GLN A 61 4.82 10.34 5.17
CA GLN A 61 5.12 10.23 6.61
C GLN A 61 4.35 11.30 7.42
N LEU A 62 4.33 12.55 6.94
CA LEU A 62 3.62 13.65 7.62
C LEU A 62 2.10 13.51 7.55
N THR A 63 1.54 13.11 6.40
CA THR A 63 0.09 13.04 6.19
C THR A 63 -0.55 11.83 6.89
N TYR A 64 0.16 10.69 6.93
CA TYR A 64 -0.40 9.42 7.42
C TYR A 64 0.30 8.86 8.66
N GLY A 65 1.32 9.54 9.18
CA GLY A 65 2.05 9.07 10.37
C GLY A 65 2.81 7.76 10.18
N ILE A 66 3.08 7.35 8.94
CA ILE A 66 3.76 6.09 8.63
C ILE A 66 5.28 6.23 8.69
N GLY A 67 5.98 5.10 8.88
CA GLY A 67 7.44 5.06 8.82
C GLY A 67 8.01 5.19 7.40
N ARG A 68 9.29 5.56 7.31
CA ARG A 68 10.01 5.71 6.04
C ARG A 68 9.93 4.47 5.15
N SER A 69 10.15 3.27 5.70
CA SER A 69 10.11 2.01 4.94
C SER A 69 8.76 1.81 4.24
N GLN A 70 7.66 1.98 5.00
CA GLN A 70 6.29 1.85 4.48
C GLN A 70 6.02 2.88 3.37
N ALA A 71 6.49 4.12 3.54
CA ALA A 71 6.31 5.16 2.53
C ALA A 71 7.00 4.79 1.20
N TYR A 72 8.22 4.22 1.24
CA TYR A 72 8.90 3.76 0.03
C TYR A 72 8.25 2.53 -0.61
N GLU A 73 7.67 1.64 0.19
CA GLU A 73 6.89 0.51 -0.31
C GLU A 73 5.64 1.01 -1.06
N ASP A 74 4.91 1.98 -0.50
CA ASP A 74 3.71 2.55 -1.12
C ASP A 74 4.05 3.34 -2.40
N ILE A 75 5.18 4.07 -2.42
CA ILE A 75 5.71 4.71 -3.65
C ILE A 75 6.03 3.67 -4.72
N SER A 76 6.65 2.55 -4.33
CA SER A 76 7.01 1.48 -5.27
C SER A 76 5.77 0.84 -5.88
N LYS A 77 4.72 0.61 -5.08
CA LYS A 77 3.42 0.15 -5.58
C LYS A 77 2.77 1.17 -6.51
N ALA A 78 2.85 2.46 -6.18
CA ALA A 78 2.32 3.52 -7.04
C ALA A 78 2.99 3.57 -8.43
N LEU A 79 4.30 3.26 -8.51
CA LEU A 79 5.03 3.15 -9.77
C LEU A 79 4.57 1.96 -10.63
N GLN A 80 4.15 0.87 -10.00
CA GLN A 80 3.67 -0.34 -10.70
C GLN A 80 2.25 -0.17 -11.27
N ILE A 81 1.51 0.86 -10.86
CA ILE A 81 0.22 1.20 -11.47
C ILE A 81 0.51 1.72 -12.88
N VAL A 82 0.42 0.84 -13.88
CA VAL A 82 0.53 1.22 -15.29
C VAL A 82 -0.68 2.09 -15.60
N ARG A 83 -0.42 3.32 -16.05
CA ARG A 83 -1.46 4.15 -16.66
C ARG A 83 -1.86 3.40 -17.92
N GLU A 84 -3.10 2.92 -18.03
CA GLU A 84 -3.60 2.49 -19.34
C GLU A 84 -3.31 3.64 -20.31
N PRO A 85 -2.56 3.39 -21.40
CA PRO A 85 -2.42 4.41 -22.42
C PRO A 85 -3.83 4.68 -22.94
N TYR A 86 -4.23 5.94 -22.98
CA TYR A 86 -5.39 6.36 -23.76
C TYR A 86 -5.10 6.02 -25.23
N LEU A 87 -5.39 4.80 -25.64
CA LEU A 87 -5.57 4.41 -27.03
C LEU A 87 -6.85 5.12 -27.48
N LYS A 88 -6.70 6.36 -27.94
CA LYS A 88 -7.71 6.95 -28.80
C LYS A 88 -7.63 6.20 -30.13
N LEU A 89 -8.53 5.24 -30.28
CA LEU A 89 -9.06 4.81 -31.56
C LEU A 89 -9.51 6.08 -32.30
N ASP A 90 -8.86 6.47 -33.40
CA ASP A 90 -9.40 7.39 -34.41
C ASP A 90 -8.47 7.45 -35.63
N GLU A 91 -8.35 6.32 -36.34
CA GLU A 91 -8.09 6.34 -37.78
C GLU A 91 -8.91 5.20 -38.40
N GLN A 92 -10.24 5.31 -38.34
CA GLN A 92 -11.07 4.60 -39.31
C GLN A 92 -11.13 5.46 -40.56
N GLU A 93 -10.38 4.98 -41.56
CA GLU A 93 -10.47 5.33 -42.96
C GLU A 93 -11.92 5.58 -43.39
N VAL A 94 -12.26 6.84 -43.68
CA VAL A 94 -13.42 7.14 -44.51
C VAL A 94 -12.92 7.10 -45.96
N LYS A 95 -13.32 6.02 -46.64
CA LYS A 95 -13.21 5.82 -48.09
C LYS A 95 -13.76 6.99 -48.89
#